data_AF-A0A815A3M6-F1
#
_entry.id   AF-A0A815A3M6-F1
#
_cell.length_a   1.000
_cell.length_b   1.000
_cell.length_c   1.000
_cell.angle_alpha   90.00
_cell.angle_beta   90.00
_cell.angle_gamma   90.00
#
_symmetry.space_group_name_H-M   'P 1'
#
loop_
_entity.id
_entity.type
_entity.pdbx_description
1 polymer ?
#
loop_
_entity_poly.entity_id
_entity_poly.type
_entity_poly.pdbx_seq_one_letter_code
_entity_poly.pdbx_strand_id
1 'polypeptide(L)' 'MLVWKLEPALACGNVIVLKPAKQTPLTALFCASVIKEAGFPPGIANSVP' A
#
# COMPACT_ATOMS: atom_id res chain seq x y z
N MET A 1 1.93 -7.45 8.41
CA MET A 1 0.63 -6.86 8.80
C MET A 1 0.19 -5.67 7.92
N LEU A 2 0.77 -5.46 6.73
CA LEU A 2 0.40 -4.32 5.87
C LEU A 2 -1.01 -4.49 5.25
N VAL A 3 -1.33 -5.71 4.80
CA VAL A 3 -2.60 -6.04 4.13
C VAL A 3 -3.83 -5.73 5.00
N TRP A 4 -3.80 -6.04 6.29
CA TRP A 4 -4.94 -5.79 7.20
C TRP A 4 -5.33 -4.33 7.36
N LYS A 5 -4.43 -3.39 7.06
CA LYS A 5 -4.73 -1.95 7.07
C LYS A 5 -5.06 -1.43 5.69
N LEU A 6 -4.38 -1.98 4.68
CA LEU A 6 -4.56 -1.62 3.29
C LEU A 6 -5.93 -2.04 2.76
N GLU A 7 -6.32 -3.29 2.99
CA GLU A 7 -7.54 -3.91 2.45
C GLU A 7 -8.83 -3.21 2.89
N PRO A 8 -9.10 -2.98 4.20
CA PRO A 8 -10.33 -2.32 4.61
C PRO A 8 -10.40 -0.84 4.20
N ALA A 9 -9.26 -0.13 4.20
CA ALA A 9 -9.26 1.26 3.77
C ALA A 9 -9.45 1.39 2.25
N LEU A 10 -8.94 0.45 1.46
CA LEU A 10 -9.22 0.37 0.03
C LEU A 10 -10.68 0.00 -0.24
N ALA A 11 -11.26 -0.92 0.53
CA ALA A 11 -12.68 -1.28 0.44
C ALA A 11 -13.62 -0.12 0.80
N CYS A 12 -13.23 0.74 1.75
CA CYS A 12 -13.95 1.98 2.07
C CYS A 12 -13.72 3.12 1.07
N GLY A 13 -12.91 2.92 0.01
CA GLY A 13 -12.60 3.94 -0.98
C GLY A 13 -11.66 5.04 -0.47
N ASN A 14 -10.91 4.79 0.61
CA ASN A 14 -9.97 5.74 1.17
C ASN A 14 -8.62 5.67 0.46
N VAL A 15 -7.95 6.83 0.40
CA VAL A 15 -6.57 6.96 -0.03
C VAL A 15 -5.64 6.72 1.16
N ILE A 16 -4.57 5.93 0.97
CA ILE A 16 -3.64 5.55 2.03
C ILE A 16 -2.22 5.95 1.67
N VAL A 17 -1.55 6.56 2.65
CA VAL A 17 -0.08 6.74 2.64
C VAL A 17 0.53 5.78 3.65
N LEU A 18 1.36 4.86 3.17
CA LEU A 18 2.04 3.83 3.95
C LEU A 18 3.50 4.21 4.16
N LYS A 19 3.93 4.29 5.43
CA LYS A 19 5.35 4.37 5.80
C LYS A 19 5.82 2.98 6.29
N PRO A 20 6.67 2.27 5.52
CA PRO A 20 7.13 0.93 5.90
C PRO A 20 7.97 0.94 7.18
N ALA A 21 7.98 -0.19 7.88
CA ALA A 21 8.90 -0.38 9.00
C ALA A 21 10.34 -0.54 8.48
N LYS A 22 11.30 0.10 9.15
CA LYS A 22 12.72 0.11 8.75
C LYS A 22 13.36 -1.28 8.73
N GLN A 23 12.87 -2.21 9.55
CA GLN A 23 13.33 -3.60 9.57
C GLN A 23 12.86 -4.42 8.37
N THR A 24 11.69 -4.11 7.79
CA THR A 24 11.06 -4.94 6.74
C THR A 24 10.44 -4.11 5.61
N PRO A 25 11.21 -3.26 4.91
CA PRO A 25 10.67 -2.40 3.85
C PRO A 25 10.33 -3.16 2.56
N LEU A 26 11.02 -4.28 2.29
CA LEU A 26 10.91 -5.04 1.04
C LEU A 26 9.47 -5.53 0.76
N THR A 27 8.78 -6.06 1.78
CA THR A 27 7.40 -6.55 1.63
C THR A 27 6.44 -5.42 1.29
N ALA A 28 6.63 -4.23 1.87
CA ALA A 28 5.78 -3.08 1.59
C ALA A 28 5.99 -2.52 0.18
N LEU A 29 7.24 -2.49 -0.29
CA LEU A 29 7.58 -2.09 -1.65
C LEU A 29 7.02 -3.07 -2.68
N PHE A 30 7.11 -4.38 -2.42
CA PHE A 30 6.52 -5.39 -3.29
C PHE A 30 4.99 -5.26 -3.38
N CYS A 31 4.30 -5.07 -2.25
CA CYS A 31 2.86 -4.81 -2.24
C CYS A 31 2.50 -3.54 -3.05
N ALA A 32 3.30 -2.47 -2.95
CA ALA A 32 3.08 -1.26 -3.73
C ALA A 32 3.18 -1.50 -5.25
N SER A 33 4.13 -2.34 -5.70
CA SER A 33 4.24 -2.74 -7.10
C SER A 33 3.02 -3.52 -7.58
N VAL A 34 2.54 -4.49 -6.78
CA VAL A 34 1.35 -5.30 -7.12
C VAL A 34 0.08 -4.45 -7.21
N ILE A 35 -0.08 -3.44 -6.34
CA ILE A 35 -1.23 -2.51 -6.40
C ILE A 35 -1.19 -1.69 -7.70
N LYS A 36 0.01 -1.29 -8.14
CA LYS A 36 0.19 -0.59 -9.42
C LYS A 36 -0.15 -1.48 -10.61
N GLU A 37 0.20 -2.76 -10.55
CA GLU A 37 -0.16 -3.76 -11.58
C GLU A 37 -1.66 -4.09 -11.59
N ALA A 38 -2.32 -4.06 -10.42
CA ALA A 38 -3.75 -4.33 -10.29
C ALA A 38 -4.65 -3.22 -10.88
N GLY A 39 -4.08 -2.17 -11.46
CA GLY A 39 -4.82 -1.13 -12.18
C GLY A 39 -5.52 -0.11 -11.28
N PHE A 40 -5.14 -0.03 -10.00
CA PHE A 40 -5.67 1.00 -9.12
C PHE A 40 -5.28 2.41 -9.61
N PRO A 41 -6.20 3.39 -9.55
CA PRO A 41 -5.91 4.77 -9.88
C PRO A 41 -4.65 5.30 -9.18
N PRO A 42 -3.82 6.09 -9.87
CA PRO A 42 -2.58 6.61 -9.32
C PRO A 42 -2.86 7.47 -8.08
N GLY A 43 -2.14 7.19 -6.99
CA GLY A 43 -2.23 7.95 -5.73
C GLY A 43 -3.08 7.32 -4.64
N ILE A 44 -3.83 6.23 -4.91
CA ILE A 44 -4.65 5.54 -3.89
C ILE A 44 -3.81 4.85 -2.81
N ALA A 45 -2.67 4.28 -3.19
CA ALA A 45 -1.73 3.67 -2.26
C ALA A 45 -0.33 4.26 -2.51
N ASN A 46 0.13 5.12 -1.63
CA ASN A 46 1.44 5.76 -1.73
C ASN A 46 2.39 5.20 -0.67
N SER A 47 3.55 4.70 -1.08
CA SER A 47 4.58 4.23 -0.15
C SER A 47 5.64 5.31 0.02
N VAL A 48 5.88 5.76 1.26
CA VAL A 48 6.89 6.77 1.60
C VAL A 48 7.97 6.15 2.49
N PRO A 49 9.26 6.48 2.32
CA PRO A 49 10.36 5.93 3.12
C PRO A 49 10.29 6.29 4.61
#